data_AF-A0A0F9S6R0-F1
#
_entry.id   AF-A0A0F9S6R0-F1
#
_cell.length_a   1.000
_cell.length_b   1.000
_cell.length_c   1.000
_cell.angle_alpha   90.00
_cell.angle_beta   90.00
_cell.angle_gamma   90.00
#
_symmetry.space_group_name_H-M   'P 1'
#
loop_
_entity.id
_entity.type
_entity.pdbx_description
1 polymer ?
#
loop_
_entity_poly.entity_id
_entity_poly.type
_entity_poly.pdbx_seq_one_letter_code
_entity_poly.pdbx_strand_id
1 'polypeptide(L)'
;MRRTWHLIVLLGLTAALSACAGRPPLLPEPQTLQHLPPQILLEDVKFYAQDAYQCGPAALAMMFDDRGITVTPNQLVDRVYIPERKGTLQVEMISAARERDLLVYTLNRNLETVLAELAAGNPVLVMQNLAFNWFPQWHYAVVVGYDLDREVMLVHSGLNRAQAEPFKLFMRTWSRANRWATVMLPPGQLPASAEPLKYLAAASDLEQTGRLDSARAAYQAALIEWPEQPAARFGLGNVAWAQNKREQAIEHFRVLGLEHPTLKAGWHNLSAGLKAMGCNEAAQQASACLNRLNNKQAPDKSPACKVASCPKIK
;
A
#
# COMPACT_ATOMS: atom_id res chain seq x y z
N MET A 1 53.36 2.17 34.49
CA MET A 1 51.94 1.82 34.76
C MET A 1 50.93 2.86 34.28
N ARG A 2 51.08 4.17 34.53
CA ARG A 2 50.14 5.19 34.01
C ARG A 2 50.09 5.30 32.48
N ARG A 3 51.23 5.24 31.80
CA ARG A 3 51.34 5.40 30.33
C ARG A 3 50.69 4.24 29.54
N THR A 4 50.78 3.01 30.07
CA THR A 4 50.14 1.82 29.50
C THR A 4 48.63 1.81 29.71
N TRP A 5 48.14 2.36 30.83
CA TRP A 5 46.69 2.53 31.07
C TRP A 5 46.07 3.52 30.08
N HIS A 6 46.72 4.67 29.82
CA HIS A 6 46.21 5.64 28.86
C HIS A 6 46.15 5.07 27.43
N LEU A 7 47.12 4.26 27.02
CA LEU A 7 47.12 3.58 25.72
C LEU A 7 45.97 2.56 25.59
N ILE A 8 45.70 1.79 26.65
CA ILE A 8 44.60 0.82 26.68
C ILE A 8 43.24 1.53 26.64
N VAL A 9 43.08 2.64 27.37
CA VAL A 9 41.86 3.45 27.32
C VAL A 9 41.67 4.08 25.93
N LEU A 10 42.75 4.58 25.30
CA LEU A 10 42.68 5.16 23.96
C LEU A 10 42.31 4.10 22.90
N LEU A 11 42.91 2.90 22.96
CA LEU A 11 42.61 1.77 22.08
C LEU A 11 41.19 1.21 22.31
N GLY A 12 40.73 1.18 23.55
CA GLY A 12 39.35 0.83 23.88
C GLY A 12 38.34 1.85 23.34
N LEU A 13 38.66 3.15 23.42
CA LEU A 13 37.82 4.21 22.86
C LEU A 13 37.74 4.14 21.34
N THR A 14 38.86 3.90 20.64
CA THR A 14 38.86 3.78 19.17
C THR A 14 38.16 2.52 18.68
N ALA A 15 38.27 1.39 19.41
CA ALA A 15 37.51 0.17 19.13
C ALA A 15 36.00 0.34 19.39
N ALA A 16 35.61 1.06 20.45
CA ALA A 16 34.21 1.37 20.73
C ALA A 16 33.61 2.35 19.70
N LEU A 17 34.41 3.29 19.18
CA LEU A 17 33.98 4.24 18.15
C LEU A 17 33.89 3.62 16.75
N SER A 18 34.73 2.63 16.43
CA SER A 18 34.65 1.90 15.15
C SER A 18 33.54 0.85 15.11
N ALA A 19 33.11 0.33 16.26
CA ALA A 19 31.95 -0.56 16.37
C ALA A 19 30.59 0.12 16.07
N CYS A 20 30.55 1.45 15.98
CA CYS A 20 29.36 2.22 15.58
C CYS A 20 29.32 2.59 14.09
N ALA A 21 30.28 2.11 13.27
CA ALA A 21 30.18 2.24 11.82
C ALA A 21 29.06 1.33 11.32
N GLY A 22 27.82 1.83 11.35
CA GLY A 22 26.63 1.12 10.91
C GLY A 22 26.80 0.57 9.51
N ARG A 23 26.27 -0.63 9.26
CA ARG A 23 26.36 -1.31 7.96
C ARG A 23 25.85 -0.36 6.86
N PRO A 24 26.59 -0.21 5.75
CA PRO A 24 26.11 0.58 4.63
C PRO A 24 24.76 0.03 4.15
N PRO A 25 23.83 0.91 3.73
CA PRO A 25 22.58 0.44 3.17
C PRO A 25 22.85 -0.44 1.94
N LEU A 26 22.16 -1.56 1.85
CA LEU A 26 22.15 -2.38 0.63
C LEU A 26 21.50 -1.57 -0.48
N LEU A 27 22.22 -1.38 -1.57
CA LEU A 27 21.74 -0.79 -2.81
C LEU A 27 21.45 -1.91 -3.81
N PRO A 28 20.51 -1.71 -4.74
CA PRO A 28 20.28 -2.64 -5.84
C PRO A 28 21.53 -2.86 -6.67
N GLU A 29 21.69 -4.09 -7.18
CA GLU A 29 22.75 -4.39 -8.14
C GLU A 29 22.42 -3.73 -9.49
N PRO A 30 23.40 -3.16 -10.23
CA PRO A 30 23.13 -2.49 -11.50
C PRO A 30 22.36 -3.35 -12.52
N GLN A 31 22.57 -4.67 -12.50
CA GLN A 31 21.89 -5.64 -13.37
C GLN A 31 20.38 -5.67 -13.14
N THR A 32 19.92 -5.50 -11.89
CA THR A 32 18.49 -5.52 -11.60
C THR A 32 17.77 -4.27 -12.08
N LEU A 33 18.50 -3.18 -12.35
CA LEU A 33 17.95 -1.89 -12.79
C LEU A 33 17.98 -1.68 -14.31
N GLN A 34 18.60 -2.58 -15.08
CA GLN A 34 18.80 -2.41 -16.54
C GLN A 34 17.51 -2.24 -17.36
N HIS A 35 16.38 -2.71 -16.82
CA HIS A 35 15.07 -2.60 -17.46
C HIS A 35 14.41 -1.23 -17.23
N LEU A 36 14.97 -0.40 -16.36
CA LEU A 36 14.46 0.94 -16.05
C LEU A 36 15.12 1.99 -16.96
N PRO A 37 14.43 3.09 -17.27
CA PRO A 37 15.05 4.26 -17.89
C PRO A 37 16.25 4.76 -17.06
N PRO A 38 17.32 5.27 -17.68
CA PRO A 38 18.53 5.70 -16.95
C PRO A 38 18.26 6.90 -16.01
N GLN A 39 17.31 7.74 -16.36
CA GLN A 39 16.89 8.90 -15.58
C GLN A 39 15.39 9.13 -15.74
N ILE A 40 14.75 9.59 -14.66
CA ILE A 40 13.35 10.01 -14.64
C ILE A 40 13.23 11.27 -13.80
N LEU A 41 12.42 12.21 -14.29
CA LEU A 41 11.92 13.35 -13.52
C LEU A 41 10.45 13.57 -13.86
N LEU A 42 9.58 13.49 -12.85
CA LEU A 42 8.18 13.83 -12.95
C LEU A 42 8.02 15.35 -12.78
N GLU A 43 8.17 16.08 -13.88
CA GLU A 43 8.21 17.56 -13.87
C GLU A 43 6.89 18.21 -13.45
N ASP A 44 5.78 17.52 -13.73
CA ASP A 44 4.41 17.98 -13.48
C ASP A 44 4.00 17.88 -12.00
N VAL A 45 4.77 17.17 -11.17
CA VAL A 45 4.51 17.13 -9.73
C VAL A 45 4.79 18.51 -9.16
N LYS A 46 3.72 19.21 -8.79
CA LYS A 46 3.82 20.56 -8.23
C LYS A 46 4.60 20.54 -6.93
N PHE A 47 5.49 21.51 -6.78
CA PHE A 47 6.23 21.70 -5.54
C PHE A 47 5.54 22.74 -4.66
N TYR A 48 5.21 22.33 -3.43
CA TYR A 48 4.89 23.26 -2.36
C TYR A 48 6.14 23.41 -1.48
N ALA A 49 6.57 24.64 -1.19
CA ALA A 49 7.67 24.93 -0.26
C ALA A 49 7.10 25.24 1.12
N GLN A 50 7.68 24.70 2.20
CA GLN A 50 7.25 25.04 3.56
C GLN A 50 8.30 24.78 4.65
N ASP A 51 8.11 25.49 5.77
CA ASP A 51 8.92 25.45 6.98
C ASP A 51 8.63 24.23 7.88
N ALA A 52 9.37 24.15 8.99
CA ALA A 52 9.26 23.08 9.98
C ALA A 52 7.81 22.83 10.45
N TYR A 53 7.47 21.56 10.64
CA TYR A 53 6.17 21.04 11.13
C TYR A 53 5.02 20.95 10.10
N GLN A 54 5.18 21.42 8.86
CA GLN A 54 4.16 21.31 7.81
C GLN A 54 4.48 20.29 6.70
N CYS A 55 5.53 19.49 6.85
CA CYS A 55 5.97 18.52 5.81
C CYS A 55 4.93 17.45 5.45
N GLY A 56 4.01 17.09 6.36
CA GLY A 56 2.89 16.17 6.08
C GLY A 56 1.85 16.77 5.13
N PRO A 57 1.13 17.84 5.53
CA PRO A 57 0.16 18.54 4.68
C PRO A 57 0.72 18.90 3.30
N ALA A 58 1.95 19.38 3.28
CA ALA A 58 2.76 19.65 2.10
C ALA A 58 2.87 18.48 1.12
N ALA A 59 3.44 17.38 1.60
CA ALA A 59 3.69 16.20 0.80
C ALA A 59 2.38 15.59 0.31
N LEU A 60 1.34 15.60 1.16
CA LEU A 60 0.01 15.14 0.78
C LEU A 60 -0.61 16.01 -0.32
N ALA A 61 -0.48 17.34 -0.23
CA ALA A 61 -0.95 18.25 -1.27
C ALA A 61 -0.25 17.99 -2.62
N MET A 62 1.06 17.72 -2.62
CA MET A 62 1.79 17.34 -3.83
C MET A 62 1.27 16.03 -4.43
N MET A 63 1.03 15.01 -3.60
CA MET A 63 0.46 13.73 -4.04
C MET A 63 -0.96 13.88 -4.58
N PHE A 64 -1.77 14.79 -4.04
CA PHE A 64 -3.13 15.06 -4.52
C PHE A 64 -3.12 15.84 -5.83
N ASP A 65 -2.26 16.85 -5.96
CA ASP A 65 -2.14 17.67 -7.17
C ASP A 65 -1.74 16.80 -8.38
N ASP A 66 -0.81 15.85 -8.20
CA ASP A 66 -0.45 14.84 -9.21
C ASP A 66 -1.65 14.00 -9.70
N ARG A 67 -2.67 13.82 -8.85
CA ARG A 67 -3.91 13.11 -9.18
C ARG A 67 -5.04 14.04 -9.62
N GLY A 68 -4.73 15.30 -9.92
CA GLY A 68 -5.71 16.32 -10.32
C GLY A 68 -6.63 16.77 -9.19
N ILE A 69 -6.31 16.45 -7.93
CA ILE A 69 -7.08 16.82 -6.75
C ILE A 69 -6.49 18.11 -6.18
N THR A 70 -7.06 19.25 -6.56
CA THR A 70 -6.55 20.55 -6.12
C THR A 70 -6.83 20.78 -4.64
N VAL A 71 -5.78 20.71 -3.82
CA VAL A 71 -5.78 21.01 -2.39
C VAL A 71 -4.47 21.71 -2.03
N THR A 72 -4.55 22.73 -1.18
CA THR A 72 -3.37 23.41 -0.65
C THR A 72 -2.92 22.78 0.68
N PRO A 73 -1.62 22.87 1.05
CA PRO A 73 -1.14 22.40 2.34
C PRO A 73 -1.92 22.98 3.52
N ASN A 74 -2.27 24.27 3.48
CA ASN A 74 -3.03 24.95 4.54
C ASN A 74 -4.41 24.32 4.79
N GLN A 75 -5.09 23.86 3.74
CA GLN A 75 -6.39 23.18 3.86
C GLN A 75 -6.29 21.78 4.49
N LEU A 76 -5.07 21.21 4.55
CA LEU A 76 -4.83 19.88 5.11
C LEU A 76 -4.31 19.92 6.54
N VAL A 77 -3.85 21.08 7.03
CA VAL A 77 -3.26 21.21 8.38
C VAL A 77 -4.21 20.64 9.44
N ASP A 78 -5.45 21.14 9.50
CA ASP A 78 -6.42 20.70 10.52
C ASP A 78 -6.83 19.23 10.36
N ARG A 79 -6.61 18.65 9.18
CA ARG A 79 -6.94 17.25 8.91
C ARG A 79 -5.82 16.29 9.30
N VAL A 80 -4.55 16.65 9.09
CA VAL A 80 -3.43 15.69 9.23
C VAL A 80 -2.37 16.09 10.25
N TYR A 81 -2.37 17.33 10.74
CA TYR A 81 -1.41 17.79 11.74
C TYR A 81 -1.91 17.51 13.16
N ILE A 82 -1.02 16.97 14.00
CA ILE A 82 -1.31 16.69 15.41
C ILE A 82 -0.39 17.58 16.27
N PRO A 83 -0.91 18.64 16.92
CA PRO A 83 -0.13 19.58 17.72
C PRO A 83 0.70 18.91 18.83
N GLU A 84 0.13 17.93 19.54
CA GLU A 84 0.78 17.22 20.65
C GLU A 84 1.97 16.39 20.18
N ARG A 85 1.96 15.98 18.90
CA ARG A 85 3.04 15.23 18.25
C ARG A 85 3.97 16.14 17.44
N LYS A 86 3.62 17.43 17.32
CA LYS A 86 4.29 18.41 16.46
C LYS A 86 4.55 17.86 15.05
N GLY A 87 3.57 17.17 14.47
CA GLY A 87 3.74 16.54 13.17
C GLY A 87 2.54 15.71 12.72
N THR A 88 2.73 14.97 11.64
CA THR A 88 1.69 14.16 11.01
C THR A 88 2.04 12.67 11.09
N LEU A 89 1.07 11.83 11.45
CA LEU A 89 1.26 10.37 11.47
C LEU A 89 0.93 9.75 10.11
N GLN A 90 1.52 8.59 9.82
CA GLN A 90 1.30 7.86 8.55
C GLN A 90 -0.19 7.51 8.36
N VAL A 91 -0.89 7.17 9.45
CA VAL A 91 -2.32 6.87 9.41
C VAL A 91 -3.17 8.08 9.01
N GLU A 92 -2.77 9.30 9.37
CA GLU A 92 -3.46 10.53 8.95
C GLU A 92 -3.26 10.79 7.45
N MET A 93 -2.05 10.58 6.95
CA MET A 93 -1.75 10.69 5.52
C MET A 93 -2.57 9.69 4.70
N ILE A 94 -2.60 8.44 5.16
CA ILE A 94 -3.30 7.34 4.49
C ILE A 94 -4.82 7.58 4.53
N SER A 95 -5.38 7.95 5.68
CA SER A 95 -6.82 8.18 5.82
C SER A 95 -7.30 9.38 5.00
N ALA A 96 -6.57 10.50 5.02
CA ALA A 96 -6.90 11.67 4.20
C ALA A 96 -6.88 11.37 2.70
N ALA A 97 -5.96 10.52 2.22
CA ALA A 97 -5.94 10.08 0.82
C ALA A 97 -7.16 9.20 0.47
N ARG A 98 -7.53 8.27 1.35
CA ARG A 98 -8.72 7.41 1.16
C ARG A 98 -10.02 8.20 1.18
N GLU A 99 -10.11 9.28 1.96
CA GLU A 99 -11.24 10.22 1.93
C GLU A 99 -11.39 10.91 0.57
N ARG A 100 -10.34 10.92 -0.26
CA ARG A 100 -10.34 11.44 -1.63
C ARG A 100 -10.36 10.35 -2.70
N ASP A 101 -10.90 9.17 -2.37
CA ASP A 101 -11.06 8.01 -3.26
C ASP A 101 -9.78 7.36 -3.75
N LEU A 102 -8.62 7.76 -3.23
CA LEU A 102 -7.35 7.20 -3.67
C LEU A 102 -7.09 5.84 -3.03
N LEU A 103 -6.65 4.90 -3.85
CA LEU A 103 -6.04 3.66 -3.39
C LEU A 103 -4.62 3.97 -2.90
N VAL A 104 -4.36 3.66 -1.63
CA VAL A 104 -3.04 3.90 -1.02
C VAL A 104 -2.31 2.58 -0.90
N TYR A 105 -1.26 2.41 -1.71
CA TYR A 105 -0.46 1.18 -1.75
C TYR A 105 0.91 1.41 -1.10
N THR A 106 1.19 0.67 -0.02
CA THR A 106 2.49 0.72 0.65
C THR A 106 3.49 -0.17 -0.07
N LEU A 107 4.63 0.40 -0.47
CA LEU A 107 5.65 -0.30 -1.25
C LEU A 107 6.46 -1.27 -0.39
N ASN A 108 7.21 -2.14 -1.08
CA ASN A 108 8.26 -2.91 -0.42
C ASN A 108 9.37 -1.99 0.09
N ARG A 109 10.04 -2.46 1.14
CA ARG A 109 11.12 -1.73 1.83
C ARG A 109 12.45 -1.81 1.09
N ASN A 110 12.42 -1.64 -0.23
CA ASN A 110 13.57 -1.73 -1.13
C ASN A 110 13.53 -0.60 -2.17
N LEU A 111 14.70 -0.26 -2.72
CA LEU A 111 14.81 0.91 -3.60
C LEU A 111 14.20 0.62 -4.97
N GLU A 112 14.29 -0.62 -5.41
CA GLU A 112 13.82 -1.14 -6.70
C GLU A 112 12.33 -0.85 -6.91
N THR A 113 11.50 -1.08 -5.89
CA THR A 113 10.06 -0.77 -6.00
C THR A 113 9.81 0.74 -6.08
N VAL A 114 10.58 1.57 -5.37
CA VAL A 114 10.49 3.04 -5.50
C VAL A 114 10.87 3.49 -6.92
N LEU A 115 11.96 2.96 -7.48
CA LEU A 115 12.42 3.29 -8.82
C LEU A 115 11.42 2.83 -9.90
N ALA A 116 10.83 1.64 -9.74
CA ALA A 116 9.81 1.11 -10.65
C ALA A 116 8.54 1.97 -10.67
N GLU A 117 8.07 2.45 -9.52
CA GLU A 117 6.93 3.36 -9.46
C GLU A 117 7.21 4.69 -10.16
N LEU A 118 8.39 5.28 -9.92
CA LEU A 118 8.81 6.52 -10.59
C LEU A 118 8.88 6.33 -12.11
N ALA A 119 9.45 5.22 -12.57
CA ALA A 119 9.52 4.88 -13.99
C ALA A 119 8.13 4.70 -14.63
N ALA A 120 7.13 4.30 -13.84
CA ALA A 120 5.73 4.21 -14.25
C ALA A 120 4.94 5.52 -14.10
N GLY A 121 5.60 6.63 -13.73
CA GLY A 121 4.96 7.93 -13.59
C GLY A 121 4.28 8.18 -12.24
N ASN A 122 4.57 7.36 -11.22
CA ASN A 122 3.99 7.51 -9.90
C ASN A 122 4.98 8.21 -8.95
N PRO A 123 4.70 9.43 -8.47
CA PRO A 123 5.48 10.00 -7.39
C PRO A 123 5.33 9.14 -6.13
N VAL A 124 6.39 9.10 -5.31
CA VAL A 124 6.42 8.23 -4.14
C VAL A 124 6.53 9.08 -2.88
N LEU A 125 5.51 9.00 -2.03
CA LEU A 125 5.53 9.59 -0.70
C LEU A 125 6.40 8.74 0.22
N VAL A 126 7.41 9.33 0.84
CA VAL A 126 8.33 8.63 1.74
C VAL A 126 8.42 9.33 3.10
N MET A 127 8.80 8.55 4.10
CA MET A 127 9.16 9.08 5.42
C MET A 127 10.67 8.92 5.61
N GLN A 128 11.36 9.99 5.98
CA GLN A 128 12.78 9.98 6.31
C GLN A 128 12.99 10.45 7.76
N ASN A 129 14.06 9.97 8.39
CA ASN A 129 14.64 10.62 9.55
C ASN A 129 15.96 11.28 9.13
N LEU A 130 15.91 12.61 8.97
CA LEU A 130 17.04 13.42 8.49
C LEU A 130 18.15 13.56 9.54
N ALA A 131 17.80 13.42 10.83
CA ALA A 131 18.75 13.45 11.94
C ALA A 131 19.12 12.01 12.39
N PHE A 132 19.55 11.85 13.63
CA PHE A 132 20.01 10.57 14.17
C PHE A 132 18.88 9.79 14.86
N ASN A 133 19.05 8.49 15.10
CA ASN A 133 17.99 7.66 15.71
C ASN A 133 17.66 8.06 17.16
N TRP A 134 18.67 8.44 17.94
CA TRP A 134 18.52 8.94 19.32
C TRP A 134 18.02 10.40 19.43
N PHE A 135 17.95 11.15 18.33
CA PHE A 135 17.43 12.51 18.26
C PHE A 135 16.80 12.72 16.88
N PRO A 136 15.59 12.18 16.65
CA PRO A 136 15.02 12.07 15.32
C PRO A 136 14.48 13.40 14.79
N GLN A 137 14.61 13.59 13.48
CA GLN A 137 13.94 14.64 12.71
C GLN A 137 13.12 13.95 11.62
N TRP A 138 11.87 13.66 11.96
CA TRP A 138 10.91 13.03 11.07
C TRP A 138 10.48 13.99 9.96
N HIS A 139 10.52 13.49 8.72
CA HIS A 139 10.27 14.31 7.54
C HIS A 139 9.55 13.51 6.46
N TYR A 140 8.37 13.99 6.05
CA TYR A 140 7.76 13.52 4.80
C TYR A 140 8.39 14.24 3.63
N ALA A 141 8.63 13.49 2.56
CA ALA A 141 9.12 14.01 1.30
C ALA A 141 8.43 13.27 0.15
N VAL A 142 8.43 13.89 -1.03
CA VAL A 142 7.91 13.27 -2.25
C VAL A 142 9.07 13.03 -3.20
N VAL A 143 9.33 11.77 -3.50
CA VAL A 143 10.31 11.40 -4.51
C VAL A 143 9.64 11.57 -5.86
N VAL A 144 10.29 12.33 -6.75
CA VAL A 144 9.77 12.71 -8.07
C VAL A 144 10.66 12.23 -9.20
N GLY A 145 11.75 11.53 -8.91
CA GLY A 145 12.66 11.07 -9.94
C GLY A 145 13.92 10.43 -9.40
N TYR A 146 14.78 10.02 -10.33
CA TYR A 146 16.09 9.47 -10.07
C TYR A 146 17.01 9.65 -11.28
N ASP A 147 18.31 9.49 -11.04
CA ASP A 147 19.36 9.44 -12.05
C ASP A 147 20.30 8.30 -11.65
N LEU A 148 20.31 7.21 -12.45
CA LEU A 148 21.07 6.00 -12.15
C LEU A 148 22.57 6.21 -12.37
N ASP A 149 22.96 7.03 -13.34
CA ASP A 149 24.37 7.31 -13.64
C ASP A 149 25.02 8.13 -12.52
N ARG A 150 24.27 9.07 -11.94
CA ARG A 150 24.72 9.89 -10.80
C ARG A 150 24.44 9.26 -9.44
N GLU A 151 23.72 8.13 -9.40
CA GLU A 151 23.23 7.47 -8.18
C GLU A 151 22.50 8.43 -7.23
N VAL A 152 21.56 9.24 -7.75
CA VAL A 152 20.77 10.20 -6.94
C VAL A 152 19.27 10.00 -7.07
N MET A 153 18.55 10.14 -5.96
CA MET A 153 17.11 10.35 -5.95
C MET A 153 16.84 11.86 -6.11
N LEU A 154 15.77 12.21 -6.83
CA LEU A 154 15.28 13.57 -6.93
C LEU A 154 14.05 13.73 -6.02
N VAL A 155 14.18 14.55 -4.97
CA VAL A 155 13.23 14.60 -3.86
C VAL A 155 12.71 16.02 -3.64
N HIS A 156 11.39 16.19 -3.60
CA HIS A 156 10.74 17.39 -3.09
C HIS A 156 10.74 17.33 -1.55
N SER A 157 11.56 18.18 -0.91
CA SER A 157 11.88 18.09 0.52
C SER A 157 12.03 19.48 1.14
N GLY A 158 11.19 19.81 2.13
CA GLY A 158 11.17 21.11 2.81
C GLY A 158 11.01 22.31 1.85
N LEU A 159 12.06 23.13 1.74
CA LEU A 159 12.13 24.29 0.85
C LEU A 159 12.78 24.00 -0.51
N ASN A 160 13.25 22.76 -0.73
CA ASN A 160 14.01 22.38 -1.91
C ASN A 160 13.16 21.58 -2.90
N ARG A 161 13.01 22.11 -4.11
CA ARG A 161 12.42 21.40 -5.25
C ARG A 161 13.45 20.45 -5.88
N ALA A 162 13.03 19.22 -6.14
CA ALA A 162 13.82 18.18 -6.84
C ALA A 162 15.28 18.09 -6.35
N GLN A 163 15.46 18.13 -5.03
CA GLN A 163 16.77 18.01 -4.41
C GLN A 163 17.41 16.67 -4.79
N ALA A 164 18.62 16.73 -5.35
CA ALA A 164 19.41 15.54 -5.63
C ALA A 164 20.01 14.99 -4.33
N GLU A 165 19.50 13.85 -3.89
CA GLU A 165 20.01 13.10 -2.73
C GLU A 165 20.75 11.85 -3.20
N PRO A 166 22.05 11.67 -2.87
CA PRO A 166 22.76 10.43 -3.19
C PRO A 166 22.01 9.21 -2.64
N PHE A 167 21.93 8.12 -3.41
CA PHE A 167 21.25 6.88 -3.02
C PHE A 167 21.66 6.40 -1.63
N LYS A 168 22.95 6.46 -1.31
CA LYS A 168 23.49 6.10 0.01
C LYS A 168 22.92 6.97 1.13
N LEU A 169 22.76 8.27 0.90
CA LEU A 169 22.18 9.20 1.87
C LEU A 169 20.69 8.93 2.04
N PHE A 170 19.95 8.88 0.92
CA PHE A 170 18.51 8.61 0.89
C PHE A 170 18.19 7.29 1.61
N MET A 171 18.88 6.20 1.24
CA MET A 171 18.65 4.88 1.85
C MET A 171 18.96 4.88 3.35
N ARG A 172 19.95 5.66 3.79
CA ARG A 172 20.29 5.77 5.22
C ARG A 172 19.17 6.48 5.99
N THR A 173 18.71 7.64 5.54
CA THR A 173 17.64 8.41 6.22
C THR A 173 16.29 7.71 6.14
N TRP A 174 16.01 7.02 5.03
CA TRP A 174 14.80 6.20 4.83
C TRP A 174 14.82 4.94 5.70
N SER A 175 15.96 4.26 5.85
CA SER A 175 16.08 3.07 6.72
C SER A 175 15.80 3.37 8.19
N ARG A 176 16.16 4.57 8.66
CA ARG A 176 15.84 5.04 10.02
C ARG A 176 14.33 5.21 10.25
N ALA A 177 13.57 5.41 9.17
CA ALA A 177 12.12 5.48 9.15
C ALA A 177 11.47 4.15 8.70
N ASN A 178 12.18 3.03 8.88
CA ASN A 178 11.72 1.70 8.52
C ASN A 178 11.33 1.55 7.03
N ARG A 179 11.95 2.38 6.17
CA ARG A 179 11.73 2.41 4.73
C ARG A 179 10.25 2.48 4.33
N TRP A 180 9.49 3.29 5.05
CA TRP A 180 8.09 3.50 4.71
C TRP A 180 7.99 4.36 3.44
N ALA A 181 7.29 3.83 2.44
CA ALA A 181 7.01 4.49 1.17
C ALA A 181 5.64 4.05 0.66
N THR A 182 4.93 4.96 0.00
CA THR A 182 3.61 4.67 -0.56
C THR A 182 3.36 5.47 -1.84
N VAL A 183 2.59 4.86 -2.74
CA VAL A 183 1.97 5.55 -3.86
C VAL A 183 0.48 5.71 -3.59
N MET A 184 -0.09 6.80 -4.09
CA MET A 184 -1.52 7.07 -4.07
C MET A 184 -2.02 7.03 -5.50
N LEU A 185 -3.00 6.18 -5.79
CA LEU A 185 -3.43 5.88 -7.15
C LEU A 185 -4.94 6.07 -7.29
N PRO A 186 -5.43 6.47 -8.48
CA PRO A 186 -6.83 6.31 -8.81
C PRO A 186 -7.29 4.86 -8.55
N PRO A 187 -8.51 4.66 -8.04
CA PRO A 187 -9.01 3.33 -7.78
C PRO A 187 -9.18 2.57 -9.11
N GLY A 188 -8.68 1.34 -9.16
CA GLY A 188 -8.64 0.53 -10.38
C GLY A 188 -7.35 0.64 -11.20
N GLN A 189 -6.43 1.55 -10.84
CA GLN A 189 -5.06 1.51 -11.36
C GLN A 189 -4.21 0.58 -10.48
N LEU A 190 -3.35 -0.22 -11.12
CA LEU A 190 -2.37 -1.06 -10.44
C LEU A 190 -1.04 -0.29 -10.27
N PRO A 191 -0.37 -0.40 -9.11
CA PRO A 191 1.01 0.08 -8.96
C PRO A 191 1.95 -0.72 -9.87
N ALA A 192 3.08 -0.13 -10.28
CA ALA A 192 4.08 -0.84 -11.09
C ALA A 192 4.70 -2.04 -10.36
N SER A 193 4.74 -1.95 -9.03
CA SER A 193 5.26 -2.96 -8.11
C SER A 193 4.15 -3.79 -7.44
N ALA A 194 3.00 -3.95 -8.11
CA ALA A 194 1.83 -4.59 -7.52
C ALA A 194 2.07 -6.05 -7.15
N GLU A 195 1.77 -6.38 -5.89
CA GLU A 195 1.62 -7.76 -5.42
C GLU A 195 0.16 -8.03 -5.08
N PRO A 196 -0.40 -9.21 -5.46
CA PRO A 196 -1.83 -9.48 -5.37
C PRO A 196 -2.42 -9.20 -3.98
N LEU A 197 -1.83 -9.79 -2.94
CA LEU A 197 -2.36 -9.69 -1.59
C LEU A 197 -2.19 -8.30 -0.98
N LYS A 198 -1.11 -7.57 -1.30
CA LYS A 198 -0.91 -6.20 -0.82
C LYS A 198 -1.88 -5.23 -1.50
N TYR A 199 -2.12 -5.40 -2.80
CA TYR A 199 -3.08 -4.59 -3.53
C TYR A 199 -4.51 -4.85 -3.03
N LEU A 200 -4.86 -6.11 -2.79
CA LEU A 200 -6.16 -6.49 -2.24
C LEU A 200 -6.37 -6.01 -0.80
N ALA A 201 -5.30 -5.88 0.01
CA ALA A 201 -5.38 -5.23 1.31
C ALA A 201 -5.72 -3.73 1.15
N ALA A 202 -5.09 -3.03 0.22
CA ALA A 202 -5.41 -1.63 -0.08
C ALA A 202 -6.85 -1.45 -0.61
N ALA A 203 -7.34 -2.39 -1.43
CA ALA A 203 -8.74 -2.41 -1.86
C ALA A 203 -9.71 -2.67 -0.70
N SER A 204 -9.36 -3.57 0.22
CA SER A 204 -10.16 -3.85 1.42
C SER A 204 -10.23 -2.65 2.36
N ASP A 205 -9.15 -1.87 2.45
CA ASP A 205 -9.15 -0.65 3.25
C ASP A 205 -10.14 0.40 2.71
N LEU A 206 -10.31 0.49 1.38
CA LEU A 206 -11.36 1.32 0.76
C LEU A 206 -12.76 0.78 1.09
N GLU A 207 -12.95 -0.54 1.04
CA GLU A 207 -14.22 -1.20 1.40
C GLU A 207 -14.60 -0.89 2.86
N GLN A 208 -13.69 -1.13 3.80
CA GLN A 208 -13.91 -0.97 5.23
C GLN A 208 -14.17 0.49 5.64
N THR A 209 -13.68 1.44 4.85
CA THR A 209 -13.94 2.89 5.05
C THR A 209 -15.17 3.39 4.29
N GLY A 210 -15.96 2.49 3.69
CA GLY A 210 -17.20 2.84 3.00
C GLY A 210 -17.01 3.44 1.60
N ARG A 211 -15.79 3.45 1.05
CA ARG A 211 -15.50 3.89 -0.32
C ARG A 211 -15.85 2.80 -1.32
N LEU A 212 -17.11 2.41 -1.34
CA LEU A 212 -17.58 1.19 -2.03
C LEU A 212 -17.34 1.22 -3.55
N ASP A 213 -17.54 2.35 -4.23
CA ASP A 213 -17.28 2.43 -5.67
C ASP A 213 -15.78 2.32 -5.99
N SER A 214 -14.93 2.95 -5.20
CA SER A 214 -13.47 2.90 -5.31
C SER A 214 -12.94 1.50 -4.99
N ALA A 215 -13.46 0.86 -3.94
CA ALA A 215 -13.17 -0.54 -3.62
C ALA A 215 -13.60 -1.48 -4.74
N ARG A 216 -14.79 -1.27 -5.34
CA ARG A 216 -15.26 -2.06 -6.49
C ARG A 216 -14.28 -1.95 -7.66
N ALA A 217 -13.88 -0.73 -8.03
CA ALA A 217 -12.94 -0.50 -9.13
C ALA A 217 -11.59 -1.18 -8.88
N ALA A 218 -11.05 -1.07 -7.66
CA ALA A 218 -9.82 -1.77 -7.27
C ALA A 218 -9.96 -3.30 -7.35
N TYR A 219 -11.03 -3.88 -6.78
CA TYR A 219 -11.25 -5.32 -6.87
C TYR A 219 -11.48 -5.81 -8.31
N GLN A 220 -12.09 -5.00 -9.18
CA GLN A 220 -12.22 -5.30 -10.60
C GLN A 220 -10.86 -5.36 -11.29
N ALA A 221 -10.00 -4.37 -11.07
CA ALA A 221 -8.63 -4.37 -11.59
C ALA A 221 -7.83 -5.58 -11.10
N ALA A 222 -7.94 -5.90 -9.81
CA ALA A 222 -7.29 -7.08 -9.22
C ALA A 222 -7.79 -8.40 -9.81
N LEU A 223 -9.09 -8.52 -10.12
CA LEU A 223 -9.65 -9.73 -10.72
C LEU A 223 -9.19 -9.91 -12.18
N ILE A 224 -8.99 -8.80 -12.91
CA ILE A 224 -8.46 -8.84 -14.28
C ILE A 224 -7.00 -9.28 -14.27
N GLU A 225 -6.18 -8.72 -13.39
CA GLU A 225 -4.75 -9.00 -13.31
C GLU A 225 -4.44 -10.36 -12.69
N TRP A 226 -5.15 -10.73 -11.63
CA TRP A 226 -4.96 -11.98 -10.90
C TRP A 226 -6.28 -12.78 -10.81
N PRO A 227 -6.76 -13.36 -11.93
CA PRO A 227 -8.02 -14.09 -11.97
C PRO A 227 -8.06 -15.29 -11.01
N GLU A 228 -6.90 -15.90 -10.74
CA GLU A 228 -6.75 -17.02 -9.81
C GLU A 228 -6.75 -16.62 -8.33
N GLN A 229 -6.76 -15.32 -8.01
CA GLN A 229 -6.73 -14.83 -6.64
C GLN A 229 -8.18 -14.64 -6.11
N PRO A 230 -8.73 -15.59 -5.32
CA PRO A 230 -10.14 -15.61 -4.94
C PRO A 230 -10.61 -14.38 -4.16
N ALA A 231 -9.68 -13.72 -3.46
CA ALA A 231 -9.97 -12.57 -2.61
C ALA A 231 -10.50 -11.36 -3.41
N ALA A 232 -10.13 -11.21 -4.69
CA ALA A 232 -10.68 -10.15 -5.55
C ALA A 232 -12.19 -10.36 -5.78
N ARG A 233 -12.58 -11.58 -6.21
CA ARG A 233 -13.99 -11.93 -6.43
C ARG A 233 -14.80 -11.92 -5.13
N PHE A 234 -14.20 -12.34 -4.02
CA PHE A 234 -14.81 -12.24 -2.70
C PHE A 234 -15.12 -10.78 -2.32
N GLY A 235 -14.14 -9.88 -2.48
CA GLY A 235 -14.31 -8.44 -2.25
C GLY A 235 -15.41 -7.82 -3.11
N LEU A 236 -15.50 -8.18 -4.40
CA LEU A 236 -16.60 -7.74 -5.27
C LEU A 236 -17.97 -8.17 -4.75
N GLY A 237 -18.08 -9.41 -4.22
CA GLY A 237 -19.30 -9.89 -3.58
C GLY A 237 -19.68 -9.07 -2.35
N ASN A 238 -18.72 -8.77 -1.47
CA ASN A 238 -18.96 -7.96 -0.28
C ASN A 238 -19.35 -6.52 -0.62
N VAL A 239 -18.65 -5.90 -1.57
CA VAL A 239 -18.95 -4.54 -2.04
C VAL A 239 -20.34 -4.49 -2.68
N ALA A 240 -20.69 -5.44 -3.55
CA ALA A 240 -22.03 -5.52 -4.13
C ALA A 240 -23.11 -5.69 -3.05
N TRP A 241 -22.84 -6.49 -2.01
CA TRP A 241 -23.74 -6.67 -0.87
C TRP A 241 -23.95 -5.36 -0.10
N ALA A 242 -22.88 -4.65 0.22
CA ALA A 242 -22.89 -3.36 0.91
C ALA A 242 -23.60 -2.27 0.08
N GLN A 243 -23.52 -2.33 -1.25
CA GLN A 243 -24.24 -1.45 -2.18
C GLN A 243 -25.69 -1.87 -2.44
N ASN A 244 -26.21 -2.86 -1.69
CA ASN A 244 -27.55 -3.43 -1.88
C ASN A 244 -27.80 -4.04 -3.27
N LYS A 245 -26.74 -4.36 -4.03
CA LYS A 245 -26.80 -5.07 -5.32
C LYS A 245 -26.81 -6.58 -5.08
N ARG A 246 -27.89 -7.05 -4.44
CA ARG A 246 -28.00 -8.42 -3.91
C ARG A 246 -27.76 -9.49 -4.96
N GLU A 247 -28.37 -9.37 -6.13
CA GLU A 247 -28.21 -10.35 -7.22
C GLU A 247 -26.74 -10.48 -7.66
N GLN A 248 -26.03 -9.36 -7.80
CA GLN A 248 -24.61 -9.34 -8.18
C GLN A 248 -23.73 -9.97 -7.07
N ALA A 249 -24.03 -9.68 -5.80
CA ALA A 249 -23.32 -10.27 -4.68
C ALA A 249 -23.45 -11.81 -4.66
N ILE A 250 -24.68 -12.32 -4.82
CA ILE A 250 -24.94 -13.77 -4.90
C ILE A 250 -24.18 -14.38 -6.07
N GLU A 251 -24.17 -13.72 -7.22
CA GLU A 251 -23.45 -14.21 -8.39
C GLU A 251 -21.94 -14.29 -8.15
N HIS A 252 -21.33 -13.26 -7.55
CA HIS A 252 -19.91 -13.28 -7.18
C HIS A 252 -19.60 -14.42 -6.21
N PHE A 253 -20.40 -14.61 -5.16
CA PHE A 253 -20.18 -15.70 -4.20
C PHE A 253 -20.43 -17.08 -4.80
N ARG A 254 -21.39 -17.21 -5.72
CA ARG A 254 -21.66 -18.45 -6.46
C ARG A 254 -20.47 -18.84 -7.31
N VAL A 255 -19.97 -17.90 -8.13
CA VAL A 255 -18.80 -18.15 -8.97
C VAL A 255 -17.58 -18.45 -8.10
N LEU A 256 -17.37 -17.72 -7.01
CA LEU A 256 -16.28 -17.97 -6.07
C LEU A 256 -16.32 -19.39 -5.47
N GLY A 257 -17.49 -19.86 -5.04
CA GLY A 257 -17.66 -21.21 -4.51
C GLY A 257 -17.41 -22.29 -5.57
N LEU A 258 -17.78 -22.03 -6.83
CA LEU A 258 -17.57 -22.96 -7.93
C LEU A 258 -16.10 -23.03 -8.38
N GLU A 259 -15.42 -21.89 -8.49
CA GLU A 259 -14.01 -21.78 -8.91
C GLU A 259 -13.05 -22.20 -7.78
N HIS A 260 -13.40 -21.89 -6.53
CA HIS A 260 -12.59 -22.18 -5.35
C HIS A 260 -13.39 -22.98 -4.31
N PRO A 261 -13.72 -24.26 -4.60
CA PRO A 261 -14.65 -25.05 -3.79
C PRO A 261 -14.17 -25.32 -2.37
N THR A 262 -12.87 -25.24 -2.09
CA THR A 262 -12.29 -25.38 -0.74
C THR A 262 -12.37 -24.10 0.10
N LEU A 263 -12.65 -22.94 -0.53
CA LEU A 263 -12.77 -21.67 0.17
C LEU A 263 -14.13 -21.55 0.87
N LYS A 264 -14.15 -21.96 2.13
CA LYS A 264 -15.35 -21.95 3.00
C LYS A 264 -16.10 -20.61 3.02
N ALA A 265 -15.36 -19.49 2.96
CA ALA A 265 -15.93 -18.14 2.99
C ALA A 265 -16.89 -17.89 1.81
N GLY A 266 -16.60 -18.43 0.62
CA GLY A 266 -17.48 -18.29 -0.55
C GLY A 266 -18.84 -18.97 -0.34
N TRP A 267 -18.83 -20.21 0.14
CA TRP A 267 -20.07 -20.95 0.44
C TRP A 267 -20.86 -20.34 1.60
N HIS A 268 -20.17 -19.86 2.63
CA HIS A 268 -20.79 -19.17 3.75
C HIS A 268 -21.56 -17.93 3.29
N ASN A 269 -20.90 -17.05 2.53
CA ASN A 269 -21.52 -15.82 2.06
C ASN A 269 -22.61 -16.07 1.02
N LEU A 270 -22.45 -17.08 0.15
CA LEU A 270 -23.50 -17.50 -0.78
C LEU A 270 -24.75 -17.98 -0.03
N SER A 271 -24.60 -18.87 0.97
CA SER A 271 -25.72 -19.40 1.74
C SER A 271 -26.42 -18.32 2.55
N ALA A 272 -25.66 -17.48 3.25
CA ALA A 272 -26.20 -16.36 4.02
C ALA A 272 -26.93 -15.36 3.12
N GLY A 273 -26.35 -15.02 1.97
CA GLY A 273 -26.95 -14.11 1.01
C GLY A 273 -28.25 -14.67 0.41
N LEU A 274 -28.25 -15.93 -0.03
CA LEU A 274 -29.44 -16.58 -0.58
C LEU A 274 -30.58 -16.66 0.43
N LYS A 275 -30.26 -16.94 1.71
CA LYS A 275 -31.24 -16.96 2.80
C LYS A 275 -31.87 -15.58 3.01
N ALA A 276 -31.05 -14.53 3.00
CA ALA A 276 -31.53 -13.15 3.13
C ALA A 276 -32.38 -12.69 1.94
N MET A 277 -32.21 -13.30 0.75
CA MET A 277 -33.10 -13.11 -0.41
C MET A 277 -34.33 -14.04 -0.38
N GLY A 278 -34.55 -14.83 0.67
CA GLY A 278 -35.68 -15.77 0.74
C GLY A 278 -35.54 -17.02 -0.16
N CYS A 279 -34.39 -17.21 -0.79
CA CYS A 279 -34.08 -18.36 -1.65
C CYS A 279 -33.63 -19.56 -0.82
N ASN A 280 -34.55 -20.07 0.00
CA ASN A 280 -34.29 -21.07 1.04
C ASN A 280 -33.70 -22.38 0.49
N GLU A 281 -34.21 -22.89 -0.63
CA GLU A 281 -33.71 -24.14 -1.22
C GLU A 281 -32.25 -23.99 -1.69
N ALA A 282 -31.96 -22.93 -2.45
CA ALA A 282 -30.61 -22.62 -2.90
C ALA A 282 -29.67 -22.35 -1.70
N ALA A 283 -30.16 -21.66 -0.67
CA ALA A 283 -29.40 -21.41 0.56
C ALA A 283 -29.02 -22.71 1.27
N GLN A 284 -29.94 -23.68 1.35
CA GLN A 284 -29.70 -25.01 1.93
C GLN A 284 -28.68 -25.79 1.10
N GLN A 285 -28.75 -25.73 -0.22
CA GLN A 285 -27.76 -26.37 -1.11
C GLN A 285 -26.34 -25.80 -0.89
N ALA A 286 -26.21 -24.47 -0.80
CA ALA A 286 -24.94 -23.81 -0.48
C ALA A 286 -24.41 -24.17 0.92
N SER A 287 -25.31 -24.23 1.93
CA SER A 287 -24.97 -24.67 3.29
C SER A 287 -24.51 -26.13 3.32
N ALA A 288 -25.14 -27.02 2.55
CA ALA A 288 -24.71 -28.41 2.44
C ALA A 288 -23.28 -28.51 1.88
N CYS A 289 -22.93 -27.67 0.91
CA CYS A 289 -21.57 -27.57 0.38
C CYS A 289 -20.55 -27.12 1.44
N LEU A 290 -20.87 -26.08 2.21
CA LEU A 290 -20.02 -25.64 3.33
C LEU A 290 -19.83 -26.74 4.40
N ASN A 291 -20.91 -27.44 4.76
CA ASN A 291 -20.86 -28.48 5.79
C ASN A 291 -20.00 -29.69 5.38
N ARG A 292 -20.01 -30.06 4.10
CA ARG A 292 -19.10 -31.10 3.58
C ARG A 292 -17.63 -30.74 3.74
N LEU A 293 -17.27 -29.46 3.62
CA LEU A 293 -15.89 -28.99 3.84
C LEU A 293 -15.49 -28.94 5.33
N ASN A 294 -16.46 -28.87 6.23
CA ASN A 294 -16.22 -28.89 7.68
C ASN A 294 -16.05 -30.32 8.20
N ASN A 295 -16.78 -31.27 7.63
CA ASN A 295 -16.64 -32.69 7.92
C ASN A 295 -15.51 -33.27 7.08
N LYS A 296 -14.29 -33.35 7.65
CA LYS A 296 -13.00 -33.82 7.05
C LYS A 296 -13.01 -35.22 6.38
N GLN A 297 -14.15 -35.81 6.08
CA GLN A 297 -14.33 -37.14 5.46
C GLN A 297 -14.72 -37.13 3.98
N ALA A 298 -14.85 -35.96 3.33
CA ALA A 298 -15.15 -35.97 1.91
C ALA A 298 -13.87 -36.32 1.11
N PRO A 299 -13.82 -37.46 0.40
CA PRO A 299 -12.70 -37.78 -0.47
C PRO A 299 -12.58 -36.72 -1.57
N ASP A 300 -11.39 -36.67 -2.17
CA ASP A 300 -10.90 -35.84 -3.29
C ASP A 300 -11.80 -35.82 -4.57
N LYS A 301 -13.01 -36.37 -4.47
CA LYS A 301 -14.04 -36.49 -5.52
C LYS A 301 -15.42 -36.09 -4.98
N SER A 302 -15.50 -34.95 -4.30
CA SER A 302 -16.81 -34.38 -3.96
C SER A 302 -17.58 -34.08 -5.26
N PRO A 303 -18.83 -34.56 -5.44
CA PRO A 303 -19.63 -34.19 -6.61
C PRO A 303 -19.76 -32.68 -6.67
N ALA A 304 -19.65 -32.12 -7.88
CA ALA A 304 -19.69 -30.69 -8.13
C ALA A 304 -20.82 -30.05 -7.33
N CYS A 305 -20.46 -29.12 -6.43
CA CYS A 305 -21.43 -28.36 -5.67
C CYS A 305 -22.26 -27.52 -6.64
N LYS A 306 -23.49 -27.97 -6.92
CA LYS A 306 -24.45 -27.25 -7.73
C LYS A 306 -25.45 -26.57 -6.80
N VAL A 307 -25.52 -25.25 -6.91
CA VAL A 307 -26.50 -24.43 -6.20
C VAL A 307 -27.43 -23.83 -7.24
N ALA A 308 -28.73 -24.04 -7.08
CA ALA A 308 -29.76 -23.51 -7.95
C ALA A 308 -29.74 -21.97 -7.95
N SER A 309 -30.13 -21.38 -9.07
CA SER A 309 -30.32 -19.93 -9.17
C SER A 309 -31.50 -19.50 -8.30
N CYS A 310 -31.34 -18.38 -7.60
CA CYS A 310 -32.44 -17.70 -6.93
C CYS A 310 -33.38 -17.08 -7.98
N PRO A 311 -34.65 -17.49 -8.11
CA PRO A 311 -35.57 -16.86 -9.05
C PRO A 311 -35.70 -15.37 -8.70
N LYS A 312 -35.70 -14.51 -9.72
CA LYS A 312 -35.83 -13.06 -9.54
C LYS A 312 -37.04 -12.76 -8.67
N ILE A 313 -36.83 -12.10 -7.54
CA ILE A 313 -37.92 -11.51 -6.77
C ILE A 313 -38.40 -10.33 -7.63
N LYS A 314 -39.65 -10.41 -8.10
CA LYS A 314 -40.32 -9.31 -8.79
C LYS A 314 -40.40 -8.07 -7.91
#